data_AF-R0KSX2-F1
#
_entry.id   AF-R0KSX2-F1
#
_cell.length_a   1.000
_cell.length_b   1.000
_cell.length_c   1.000
_cell.angle_alpha   90.00
_cell.angle_beta   90.00
_cell.angle_gamma   90.00
#
_symmetry.space_group_name_H-M   'P 1'
#
loop_
_entity.id
_entity.type
_entity.pdbx_description
1 polymer ?
#
loop_
_entity_poly.entity_id
_entity_poly.type
_entity_poly.pdbx_seq_one_letter_code
_entity_poly.pdbx_strand_id
1 'polypeptide(L)'
;MKQKNQKKTIKCDYYKIKEIKDSSSILNILRECDKSDIYKTFNRIMSDYENGIEEVELILVSDVQPIIMQQLSLFASYFSIDLLLIKQTNALKTIFDENVRVIGVKRGTKTFEKINEVLKNLEMTEKDIYDEKF
;
A
#
# COMPACT_ATOMS: atom_id res chain seq x y z
N MET A 1 -36.92 -22.90 27.39
CA MET A 1 -36.47 -22.33 26.10
C MET A 1 -35.06 -21.78 26.29
N LYS A 2 -34.06 -22.24 25.51
CA LYS A 2 -32.67 -21.80 25.64
C LYS A 2 -32.49 -20.43 24.98
N GLN A 3 -32.02 -19.43 25.73
CA GLN A 3 -31.65 -18.12 25.19
C GLN A 3 -30.50 -18.29 24.18
N LYS A 4 -30.70 -17.79 22.96
CA LYS A 4 -29.63 -17.66 21.95
C LYS A 4 -28.72 -16.53 22.41
N ASN A 5 -27.51 -16.85 22.86
CA ASN A 5 -26.43 -15.88 22.93
C ASN A 5 -26.13 -15.42 21.50
N GLN A 6 -26.64 -14.24 21.12
CA GLN A 6 -26.13 -13.52 19.98
C GLN A 6 -24.68 -13.16 20.31
N LYS A 7 -23.71 -13.85 19.71
CA LYS A 7 -22.35 -13.35 19.62
C LYS A 7 -22.47 -11.96 18.99
N LYS A 8 -22.19 -10.90 19.75
CA LYS A 8 -21.96 -9.58 19.18
C LYS A 8 -20.73 -9.72 18.29
N THR A 9 -20.95 -9.80 16.98
CA THR A 9 -19.88 -9.64 16.02
C THR A 9 -19.36 -8.23 16.20
N ILE A 10 -18.16 -8.09 16.77
CA ILE A 10 -17.43 -6.82 16.76
C ILE A 10 -17.19 -6.54 15.27
N LYS A 11 -17.87 -5.53 14.71
CA LYS A 11 -17.50 -5.00 13.40
C LYS A 11 -16.14 -4.36 13.60
N CYS A 12 -15.11 -5.03 13.09
CA CYS A 12 -13.78 -4.49 13.02
C CYS A 12 -13.79 -3.52 11.83
N ASP A 13 -14.04 -2.23 12.06
CA ASP A 13 -14.05 -1.19 11.02
C ASP A 13 -12.63 -0.90 10.43
N TYR A 14 -11.66 -1.77 10.70
CA TYR A 14 -10.21 -1.56 10.55
C TYR A 14 -9.62 -1.92 9.19
N TYR A 15 -10.43 -2.18 8.16
CA TYR A 15 -9.92 -2.86 6.97
C TYR A 15 -10.38 -2.22 5.68
N LYS A 16 -10.19 -0.90 5.60
CA LYS A 16 -10.36 -0.14 4.37
C LYS A 16 -9.03 0.36 3.85
N ILE A 17 -8.83 0.26 2.54
CA ILE A 17 -7.71 0.83 1.81
C ILE A 17 -8.22 1.89 0.83
N LYS A 18 -7.45 2.94 0.61
CA LYS A 18 -7.73 3.92 -0.45
C LYS A 18 -7.19 3.39 -1.78
N GLU A 19 -8.08 3.24 -2.75
CA GLU A 19 -7.77 2.92 -4.15
C GLU A 19 -7.72 4.20 -4.97
N ILE A 20 -6.62 4.37 -5.70
CA ILE A 20 -6.43 5.44 -6.67
C ILE A 20 -7.12 5.03 -7.98
N LYS A 21 -8.03 5.86 -8.49
CA LYS A 21 -8.77 5.55 -9.73
C LYS A 21 -7.90 5.63 -10.99
N ASP A 22 -7.05 6.65 -11.06
CA ASP A 22 -6.08 6.84 -12.14
C ASP A 22 -4.69 7.06 -11.55
N SER A 23 -3.84 6.05 -11.71
CA SER A 23 -2.46 6.04 -11.20
C SER A 23 -1.43 6.46 -12.26
N SER A 24 -1.84 6.92 -13.45
CA SER A 24 -0.93 7.23 -14.56
C SER A 24 0.17 8.22 -14.18
N SER A 25 -0.18 9.28 -13.45
CA SER A 25 0.77 10.28 -12.94
C SER A 25 1.79 9.68 -11.98
N ILE A 26 1.35 8.78 -11.08
CA ILE A 26 2.23 8.09 -10.14
C ILE A 26 3.17 7.14 -10.90
N LEU A 27 2.65 6.39 -11.89
CA LEU A 27 3.47 5.51 -12.72
C LEU A 27 4.55 6.27 -13.49
N ASN A 28 4.25 7.45 -14.02
CA ASN A 28 5.25 8.30 -14.68
C ASN A 28 6.35 8.73 -13.71
N ILE A 29 5.99 9.13 -12.49
CA ILE A 29 6.99 9.46 -11.45
C ILE A 29 7.86 8.24 -11.13
N LEU A 30 7.27 7.05 -10.95
CA LEU A 30 8.02 5.81 -10.69
C LEU A 30 8.93 5.40 -11.86
N ARG A 31 8.58 5.78 -13.09
CA ARG A 31 9.39 5.51 -14.28
C ARG A 31 10.67 6.36 -14.29
N GLU A 32 10.60 7.59 -13.79
CA GLU A 32 11.69 8.57 -13.79
C GLU A 32 12.42 8.70 -12.44
N CYS A 33 11.94 8.02 -11.40
CA CYS A 33 12.50 8.10 -10.05
C CYS A 33 13.93 7.53 -9.95
N ASP A 34 14.67 8.03 -8.95
CA ASP A 34 15.87 7.36 -8.48
C ASP A 34 15.46 6.03 -7.82
N LYS A 35 16.03 4.92 -8.28
CA LYS A 35 15.67 3.59 -7.77
C LYS A 35 16.09 3.39 -6.31
N SER A 36 17.00 4.19 -5.79
CA SER A 36 17.38 4.19 -4.38
C SER A 36 16.33 4.83 -3.46
N ASP A 37 15.39 5.61 -4.02
CA ASP A 37 14.27 6.22 -3.27
C ASP A 37 13.19 5.20 -2.90
N ILE A 38 13.27 3.97 -3.40
CA ILE A 38 12.20 2.99 -3.28
C ILE A 38 12.66 1.62 -2.80
N TYR A 39 11.73 0.92 -2.16
CA TYR A 39 11.76 -0.50 -1.88
C TYR A 39 10.79 -1.21 -2.82
N LYS A 40 11.11 -2.42 -3.26
CA LYS A 40 10.27 -3.18 -4.23
C LYS A 40 9.61 -4.43 -3.64
N THR A 41 9.73 -4.63 -2.33
CA THR A 41 9.23 -5.82 -1.64
C THR A 41 8.90 -5.50 -0.19
N PHE A 42 7.78 -6.05 0.29
CA PHE A 42 7.35 -5.90 1.67
C PHE A 42 8.35 -6.49 2.67
N ASN A 43 8.94 -7.65 2.36
CA ASN A 43 9.90 -8.31 3.27
C ASN A 43 11.12 -7.42 3.56
N ARG A 44 11.57 -6.65 2.56
CA ARG A 44 12.70 -5.74 2.76
C ARG A 44 12.31 -4.55 3.63
N ILE A 45 11.13 -3.97 3.41
CA ILE A 45 10.59 -2.88 4.23
C ILE A 45 10.47 -3.35 5.68
N MET A 46 9.84 -4.50 5.91
CA MET A 46 9.66 -5.07 7.25
C MET A 46 11.00 -5.35 7.94
N SER A 47 11.97 -5.94 7.23
CA SER A 47 13.28 -6.24 7.79
C SER A 47 14.06 -4.98 8.17
N ASP A 48 14.01 -3.91 7.37
CA ASP A 48 14.65 -2.64 7.73
C ASP A 48 14.01 -2.04 9.00
N TYR A 49 12.68 -2.09 9.12
CA TYR A 49 11.95 -1.64 10.31
C TYR A 49 12.26 -2.49 11.56
N GLU A 50 12.39 -3.82 11.44
CA GLU A 50 12.83 -4.70 12.53
C GLU A 50 14.24 -4.34 13.04
N ASN A 51 15.08 -3.75 12.18
CA ASN A 51 16.41 -3.26 12.51
C ASN A 51 16.43 -1.77 12.90
N GLY A 52 15.27 -1.13 13.07
CA GLY A 52 15.14 0.28 13.47
C GLY A 52 15.37 1.30 12.35
N ILE A 53 15.38 0.87 11.08
CA ILE A 53 15.54 1.73 9.91
C ILE A 53 14.16 2.03 9.33
N GLU A 54 13.53 3.08 9.84
CA GLU A 54 12.12 3.43 9.54
C GLU A 54 11.99 4.47 8.42
N GLU A 55 12.54 4.19 7.24
CA GLU A 55 12.66 5.18 6.16
C GLU A 55 11.44 5.30 5.24
N VAL A 56 10.44 4.43 5.31
CA VAL A 56 9.29 4.41 4.37
C VAL A 56 8.12 5.22 4.92
N GLU A 57 7.55 6.14 4.13
CA GLU A 57 6.34 6.91 4.51
C GLU A 57 5.11 6.61 3.64
N LEU A 58 5.31 6.00 2.48
CA LEU A 58 4.23 5.60 1.58
C LEU A 58 4.47 4.19 1.05
N ILE A 59 3.44 3.36 1.05
CA ILE A 59 3.40 2.06 0.40
C ILE A 59 2.33 2.08 -0.70
N LEU A 60 2.77 1.79 -1.92
CA LEU A 60 1.90 1.54 -3.07
C LEU A 60 1.80 0.03 -3.30
N VAL A 61 0.58 -0.47 -3.44
CA VAL A 61 0.34 -1.90 -3.58
C VAL A 61 -0.51 -2.21 -4.82
N SER A 62 -0.23 -3.34 -5.46
CA SER A 62 -0.90 -3.80 -6.67
C SER A 62 -1.10 -5.31 -6.66
N ASP A 63 -2.35 -5.75 -6.81
CA ASP A 63 -2.78 -7.16 -6.96
C ASP A 63 -2.06 -8.13 -6.00
N VAL A 64 -1.99 -7.80 -4.72
CA VAL A 64 -1.48 -8.73 -3.69
C VAL A 64 -2.61 -9.61 -3.18
N GLN A 65 -2.25 -10.81 -2.69
CA GLN A 65 -3.21 -11.70 -2.05
C GLN A 65 -3.83 -11.02 -0.81
N PRO A 66 -5.10 -11.32 -0.47
CA PRO A 66 -5.79 -10.73 0.69
C PRO A 66 -4.99 -10.83 2.00
N ILE A 67 -4.34 -11.97 2.24
CA ILE A 67 -3.52 -12.18 3.44
C ILE A 67 -2.32 -11.22 3.51
N ILE A 68 -1.68 -10.95 2.37
CA ILE A 68 -0.57 -10.00 2.29
C ILE A 68 -1.08 -8.57 2.46
N MET A 69 -2.24 -8.23 1.88
CA MET A 69 -2.87 -6.93 2.09
C MET A 69 -3.18 -6.68 3.57
N GLN A 70 -3.67 -7.69 4.29
CA GLN A 70 -3.92 -7.58 5.73
C GLN A 70 -2.65 -7.31 6.52
N GLN A 71 -1.56 -8.04 6.23
CA GLN A 71 -0.27 -7.82 6.87
C GLN A 71 0.27 -6.41 6.59
N LEU A 72 0.20 -5.96 5.33
CA LEU A 72 0.57 -4.60 4.93
C LEU A 72 -0.24 -3.54 5.67
N SER A 73 -1.54 -3.77 5.83
CA SER A 73 -2.44 -2.81 6.50
C SER A 73 -2.16 -2.70 7.98
N LEU A 74 -1.92 -3.83 8.66
CA LEU A 74 -1.52 -3.84 10.07
C LEU A 74 -0.16 -3.16 10.25
N PHE A 75 0.81 -3.48 9.40
CA PHE A 75 2.14 -2.86 9.41
C PHE A 75 2.05 -1.34 9.19
N ALA A 76 1.35 -0.92 8.14
CA ALA A 76 1.18 0.49 7.81
C ALA A 76 0.45 1.25 8.92
N SER A 77 -0.59 0.67 9.51
CA SER A 77 -1.29 1.27 10.65
C SER A 77 -0.39 1.39 11.89
N TYR A 78 0.45 0.39 12.17
CA TYR A 78 1.33 0.40 13.33
C TYR A 78 2.41 1.48 13.22
N PHE A 79 3.02 1.63 12.03
CA PHE A 79 4.08 2.60 11.77
C PHE A 79 3.59 3.94 11.20
N SER A 80 2.28 4.15 11.13
CA SER A 80 1.66 5.36 10.56
C SER A 80 2.14 5.69 9.14
N ILE A 81 2.22 4.67 8.29
CA ILE A 81 2.63 4.75 6.88
C ILE A 81 1.37 4.84 6.01
N ASP A 82 1.38 5.70 4.99
CA ASP A 82 0.29 5.75 4.03
C ASP A 82 0.29 4.47 3.16
N LEU A 83 -0.86 3.80 3.05
CA LEU A 83 -1.02 2.59 2.23
C LEU A 83 -2.09 2.83 1.16
N LEU A 84 -1.70 2.74 -0.12
CA LEU A 84 -2.57 3.03 -1.26
C LEU A 84 -2.56 1.91 -2.30
N LEU A 85 -3.74 1.60 -2.81
CA LEU A 85 -3.95 0.61 -3.88
C LEU A 85 -3.91 1.28 -5.25
N ILE A 86 -3.07 0.76 -6.16
CA ILE A 86 -2.93 1.28 -7.54
C ILE A 86 -3.38 0.30 -8.64
N LYS A 87 -3.40 -1.02 -8.42
CA LYS A 87 -3.80 -2.06 -9.42
C LYS A 87 -3.10 -1.94 -10.79
N GLN A 88 -1.78 -1.77 -10.79
CA GLN A 88 -0.95 -1.57 -11.99
C GLN A 88 0.17 -2.60 -12.16
N THR A 89 -0.08 -3.87 -11.84
CA THR A 89 0.99 -4.89 -11.77
C THR A 89 1.80 -4.99 -13.07
N ASN A 90 1.13 -4.91 -14.23
CA ASN A 90 1.80 -4.95 -15.53
C ASN A 90 2.66 -3.70 -15.79
N ALA A 91 2.19 -2.51 -15.43
CA ALA A 91 2.97 -1.29 -15.62
C ALA A 91 4.18 -1.25 -14.68
N LEU A 92 4.01 -1.68 -13.43
CA LEU A 92 5.11 -1.82 -12.47
C LEU A 92 6.16 -2.80 -12.98
N LYS A 93 5.72 -3.94 -13.54
CA LYS A 93 6.63 -4.91 -14.16
C LYS A 93 7.46 -4.28 -15.27
N THR A 94 6.86 -3.50 -16.14
CA THR A 94 7.59 -2.79 -17.21
C THR A 94 8.53 -1.72 -16.67
N ILE A 95 8.15 -1.00 -15.60
CA ILE A 95 8.97 0.09 -15.03
C ILE A 95 10.23 -0.44 -14.32
N PHE A 96 10.14 -1.61 -13.69
CA PHE A 96 11.23 -2.15 -12.87
C PHE A 96 11.91 -3.39 -13.46
N ASP A 97 11.43 -3.88 -14.59
CA ASP A 97 11.88 -5.11 -15.26
C ASP A 97 11.84 -6.35 -14.33
N GLU A 98 10.90 -6.35 -13.38
CA GLU A 98 10.71 -7.45 -12.42
C GLU A 98 9.27 -7.46 -11.88
N ASN A 99 8.82 -8.57 -11.31
CA ASN A 99 7.45 -8.69 -10.79
C ASN A 99 7.30 -7.94 -9.45
N VAL A 100 7.09 -6.63 -9.51
CA VAL A 100 6.85 -5.77 -8.33
C VAL A 100 5.35 -5.65 -8.05
N ARG A 101 4.95 -5.95 -6.81
CA ARG A 101 3.57 -5.80 -6.32
C ARG A 101 3.43 -4.85 -5.13
N VAL A 102 4.55 -4.56 -4.46
CA VAL A 102 4.62 -3.66 -3.29
C VAL A 102 5.78 -2.72 -3.51
N ILE A 103 5.52 -1.42 -3.38
CA ILE A 103 6.54 -0.37 -3.48
C ILE A 103 6.50 0.45 -2.22
N GLY A 104 7.59 0.46 -1.46
CA GLY A 104 7.78 1.43 -0.38
C GLY A 104 8.52 2.64 -0.93
N VAL A 105 8.04 3.84 -0.64
CA VAL A 105 8.69 5.10 -1.04
C VAL A 105 9.31 5.74 0.20
N LYS A 106 10.59 6.04 0.13
CA LYS A 106 11.35 6.62 1.24
C LYS A 106 10.92 8.05 1.54
N ARG A 107 10.81 8.37 2.82
CA ARG A 107 10.52 9.71 3.34
C ARG A 107 11.59 10.72 2.93
N GLY A 108 11.18 11.97 2.74
CA GLY A 108 12.11 13.07 2.42
C GLY A 108 12.83 12.94 1.07
N THR A 109 12.43 12.00 0.21
CA THR A 109 12.96 11.87 -1.14
C THR A 109 12.18 12.73 -2.12
N LYS A 110 12.82 13.14 -3.22
CA LYS A 110 12.15 13.84 -4.33
C LYS A 110 11.01 13.02 -4.92
N THR A 111 11.16 11.70 -4.92
CA THR A 111 10.12 10.77 -5.39
C THR A 111 8.89 10.84 -4.49
N PHE A 112 9.06 10.81 -3.17
CA PHE A 112 7.96 10.95 -2.22
C PHE A 112 7.25 12.30 -2.37
N GLU A 113 8.00 13.41 -2.44
CA GLU A 113 7.43 14.75 -2.57
C GLU A 113 6.53 14.87 -3.81
N LYS A 114 7.02 14.42 -4.98
CA LYS A 114 6.26 14.44 -6.23
C LYS A 114 5.00 13.59 -6.16
N ILE A 115 5.09 12.38 -5.60
CA ILE A 115 3.91 11.51 -5.46
C ILE A 115 2.90 12.17 -4.52
N ASN A 116 3.35 12.70 -3.37
CA ASN A 116 2.47 13.35 -2.40
C ASN A 116 1.77 14.58 -2.98
N GLU A 117 2.43 15.37 -3.82
CA GLU A 117 1.80 16.48 -4.54
C GLU A 117 0.69 16.02 -5.49
N VAL A 118 0.94 14.95 -6.25
CA VAL A 118 -0.06 14.34 -7.12
C VAL A 118 -1.25 13.79 -6.32
N LEU A 119 -0.99 13.11 -5.20
CA LEU A 119 -2.02 12.49 -4.36
C LEU A 119 -3.06 13.49 -3.84
N LYS A 120 -2.67 14.75 -3.60
CA LYS A 120 -3.60 15.81 -3.15
C LYS A 120 -4.70 16.12 -4.16
N ASN A 121 -4.47 15.82 -5.44
CA ASN A 121 -5.38 16.14 -6.54
C ASN A 121 -6.03 14.89 -7.16
N LEU A 122 -5.67 13.69 -6.71
CA LEU A 122 -6.20 12.44 -7.25
C LEU A 122 -7.52 12.05 -6.60
N GLU A 123 -8.45 11.57 -7.42
CA GLU A 123 -9.67 10.95 -6.94
C GLU A 123 -9.37 9.54 -6.37
N MET A 124 -9.86 9.29 -5.16
CA MET A 124 -9.68 8.02 -4.47
C MET A 124 -11.02 7.45 -4.00
N THR A 125 -11.10 6.13 -3.88
CA THR A 125 -12.24 5.43 -3.29
C THR A 125 -11.79 4.54 -2.15
N GLU A 126 -12.62 4.37 -1.13
CA GLU A 126 -12.36 3.36 -0.09
C GLU A 126 -12.80 1.98 -0.57
N LYS A 127 -11.98 0.96 -0.26
CA LYS A 127 -12.23 -0.44 -0.54
C LYS A 127 -12.04 -1.28 0.70
N ASP A 128 -12.91 -2.24 0.93
CA ASP A 128 -12.73 -3.22 1.99
C ASP A 128 -11.66 -4.24 1.58
N ILE A 129 -10.77 -4.55 2.52
CA ILE A 129 -9.65 -5.49 2.35
C ILE A 129 -10.11 -6.95 2.49
N TYR A 130 -11.32 -7.18 3.00
CA TYR A 130 -11.93 -8.50 3.22
C TYR A 130 -13.00 -8.90 2.21
N ASP A 131 -13.28 -8.09 1.19
CA ASP A 131 -14.28 -8.50 0.20
C ASP A 131 -13.73 -9.73 -0.54
N GLU A 132 -14.46 -10.86 -0.49
CA GLU A 132 -14.05 -12.21 -0.94
C GLU A 132 -13.77 -12.30 -2.47
N LYS A 133 -13.74 -11.15 -3.16
CA LYS A 133 -13.53 -11.00 -4.61
C LYS A 133 -12.15 -10.44 -4.99
N PHE A 134 -11.24 -10.24 -4.04
CA PHE A 134 -9.84 -9.90 -4.34
C PHE A 134 -9.05 -11.06 -4.93
#